data_AF-A0A531MMN2-F1
#
_entry.id   AF-A0A531MMN2-F1
#
_cell.length_a   1.000
_cell.length_b   1.000
_cell.length_c   1.000
_cell.angle_alpha   90.00
_cell.angle_beta   90.00
_cell.angle_gamma   90.00
#
_symmetry.space_group_name_H-M   'P 1'
#
loop_
_entity.id
_entity.type
_entity.pdbx_description
1 polymer ?
#
loop_
_entity_poly.entity_id
_entity_poly.type
_entity_poly.pdbx_seq_one_letter_code
_entity_poly.pdbx_strand_id
1 'polypeptide(L)'
;MPTTMKGPGLFLAQFAGDAAPFNSLASITKWAAGLGYKGVQIPTWDARLFDLKKAASSKAYCDEVKGICADAGVEITELSTHLQGQLVAVHPAYDAQMDGFAPPSVHNNPKARQEWAVEQMRFGAKASRNLGLNASVSFTGSLAFPYLYPFPQRPAGL
;
A
#
# COMPACT_ATOMS: atom_id res chain seq x y z
N MET A 1 11.90 -1.89 28.55
CA MET A 1 11.83 -1.73 27.09
C MET A 1 11.05 -2.92 26.53
N PRO A 2 10.00 -2.74 25.72
CA PRO A 2 9.29 -3.88 25.18
C PRO A 2 10.27 -4.70 24.33
N THR A 3 10.40 -5.99 24.64
CA THR A 3 11.33 -6.95 24.04
C THR A 3 11.02 -7.28 22.56
N THR A 4 10.09 -6.54 21.94
CA THR A 4 9.57 -6.78 20.57
C THR A 4 9.91 -5.68 19.57
N MET A 5 10.47 -4.54 20.00
CA MET A 5 10.77 -3.41 19.11
C MET A 5 12.12 -3.62 18.41
N LYS A 6 12.11 -3.72 17.07
CA LYS A 6 13.30 -4.01 16.25
C LYS A 6 14.04 -2.76 15.73
N GLY A 7 13.51 -1.56 16.00
CA GLY A 7 14.06 -0.29 15.55
C GLY A 7 13.05 0.57 14.79
N PRO A 8 13.45 1.77 14.34
CA PRO A 8 12.58 2.70 13.62
C PRO A 8 12.26 2.19 12.21
N GLY A 9 10.98 2.26 11.83
CA GLY A 9 10.48 2.01 10.48
C GLY A 9 10.09 3.29 9.76
N LEU A 10 10.23 3.32 8.44
CA LEU A 10 9.85 4.46 7.59
C LEU A 10 8.82 4.05 6.55
N PHE A 11 7.74 4.84 6.42
CA PHE A 11 6.79 4.66 5.34
C PHE A 11 7.22 5.43 4.09
N LEU A 12 7.67 4.71 3.06
CA LEU A 12 8.28 5.32 1.87
C LEU A 12 7.32 6.20 1.06
N ALA A 13 6.00 5.96 1.14
CA ALA A 13 5.02 6.74 0.38
C ALA A 13 4.99 8.23 0.74
N GLN A 14 5.44 8.59 1.95
CA GLN A 14 5.51 9.99 2.38
C GLN A 14 6.62 10.77 1.67
N PHE A 15 7.56 10.07 1.03
CA PHE A 15 8.75 10.65 0.43
C PHE A 15 8.87 10.37 -1.07
N ALA A 16 8.21 9.32 -1.57
CA ALA A 16 8.25 8.93 -2.98
C ALA A 16 7.95 10.11 -3.93
N GLY A 17 8.78 10.27 -4.96
CA GLY A 17 8.70 11.43 -5.86
C GLY A 17 9.49 11.21 -7.15
N ASP A 18 9.41 12.17 -8.07
CA ASP A 18 10.00 12.03 -9.42
C ASP A 18 11.53 12.17 -9.45
N ALA A 19 12.11 12.82 -8.44
CA ALA A 19 13.54 13.11 -8.36
C ALA A 19 14.29 12.18 -7.40
N ALA A 20 15.56 11.92 -7.70
CA ALA A 20 16.45 11.21 -6.80
C ALA A 20 16.62 11.98 -5.46
N PRO A 21 16.74 11.28 -4.31
CA PRO A 21 16.79 9.82 -4.16
C PRO A 21 15.41 9.14 -4.08
N PHE A 22 14.31 9.85 -4.31
CA PHE A 22 12.95 9.38 -4.01
C PHE A 22 12.23 8.64 -5.16
N ASN A 23 12.93 8.45 -6.28
CA ASN A 23 12.36 7.98 -7.55
C ASN A 23 12.67 6.52 -7.89
N SER A 24 13.34 5.79 -7.00
CA SER A 24 13.58 4.35 -7.15
C SER A 24 13.72 3.67 -5.79
N LEU A 25 13.40 2.37 -5.72
CA LEU A 25 13.52 1.61 -4.48
C LEU A 25 14.96 1.64 -3.94
N ALA A 26 15.96 1.40 -4.80
CA ALA A 26 17.35 1.33 -4.38
C ALA A 26 17.89 2.67 -3.83
N SER A 27 17.48 3.79 -4.43
CA SER A 27 17.91 5.12 -3.98
C SER A 27 17.24 5.51 -2.66
N ILE A 28 15.92 5.25 -2.54
CA ILE A 28 15.16 5.69 -1.37
C ILE A 28 15.47 4.83 -0.14
N THR A 29 15.75 3.53 -0.30
CA THR A 29 16.16 2.66 0.82
C THR A 29 17.54 3.02 1.34
N LYS A 30 18.49 3.37 0.46
CA LYS A 30 19.81 3.89 0.85
C LYS A 30 19.70 5.19 1.64
N TRP A 31 18.85 6.11 1.17
CA TRP A 31 18.57 7.34 1.89
C TRP A 31 17.96 7.06 3.28
N ALA A 32 16.95 6.18 3.37
CA ALA A 32 16.33 5.80 4.64
C ALA A 32 17.34 5.18 5.61
N ALA A 33 18.20 4.27 5.13
CA ALA A 33 19.25 3.67 5.94
C ALA A 33 20.27 4.71 6.45
N GLY A 34 20.64 5.67 5.61
CA GLY A 34 21.53 6.78 5.98
C GLY A 34 20.98 7.67 7.10
N LEU A 35 19.66 7.71 7.29
CA LEU A 35 18.99 8.37 8.40
C LEU A 35 18.87 7.49 9.67
N GLY A 36 19.31 6.23 9.62
CA GLY A 36 19.28 5.30 10.74
C GLY A 36 18.03 4.42 10.84
N TYR A 37 17.13 4.46 9.85
CA TYR A 37 15.99 3.53 9.78
C TYR A 37 16.46 2.08 9.64
N LYS A 38 15.71 1.15 10.24
CA LYS A 38 15.96 -0.29 10.20
C LYS A 38 14.95 -1.04 9.35
N GLY A 39 13.78 -0.46 9.16
CA GLY A 39 12.71 -1.03 8.36
C GLY A 39 12.11 -0.01 7.41
N VAL A 40 11.59 -0.50 6.28
CA VAL A 40 10.82 0.29 5.34
C VAL A 40 9.49 -0.39 5.04
N GLN A 41 8.43 0.41 5.03
CA GLN A 41 7.13 0.02 4.50
C GLN A 41 7.01 0.52 3.07
N ILE A 42 6.75 -0.40 2.13
CA ILE A 42 6.77 -0.13 0.69
C ILE A 42 5.34 0.10 0.17
N PRO A 43 5.01 1.27 -0.42
CA PRO A 43 3.75 1.46 -1.11
C PRO A 43 3.68 0.60 -2.38
N THR A 44 2.52 0.00 -2.61
CA THR A 44 2.33 -0.90 -3.77
C THR A 44 1.69 -0.22 -4.99
N TRP A 45 1.40 1.09 -4.89
CA TRP A 45 0.78 1.86 -5.98
C TRP A 45 1.81 2.50 -6.92
N ASP A 46 3.03 2.74 -6.43
CA ASP A 46 4.08 3.40 -7.19
C ASP A 46 4.99 2.38 -7.88
N ALA A 47 4.78 2.21 -9.20
CA ALA A 47 5.52 1.25 -10.01
C ALA A 47 7.04 1.54 -10.08
N ARG A 48 7.50 2.75 -9.72
CA ARG A 48 8.93 3.06 -9.62
C ARG A 48 9.59 2.38 -8.43
N LEU A 49 8.81 2.12 -7.38
CA LEU A 49 9.27 1.49 -6.15
C LEU A 49 8.94 0.00 -6.11
N PHE A 50 7.75 -0.41 -6.60
CA PHE A 50 7.29 -1.78 -6.45
C PHE A 50 6.25 -2.19 -7.49
N ASP A 51 6.50 -3.30 -8.19
CA ASP A 51 5.54 -3.94 -9.09
C ASP A 51 4.73 -5.00 -8.32
N LEU A 52 3.53 -4.63 -7.90
CA LEU A 52 2.65 -5.48 -7.11
C LEU A 52 2.24 -6.77 -7.83
N LYS A 53 1.93 -6.68 -9.12
CA LYS A 53 1.46 -7.82 -9.91
C LYS A 53 2.59 -8.82 -10.12
N LYS A 54 3.78 -8.33 -10.46
CA LYS A 54 4.99 -9.16 -10.60
C LYS A 54 5.37 -9.80 -9.27
N ALA A 55 5.29 -9.07 -8.16
CA ALA A 55 5.53 -9.63 -6.82
C ALA A 55 4.53 -10.73 -6.45
N ALA A 56 3.28 -10.63 -6.89
CA ALA A 56 2.28 -11.66 -6.64
C ALA A 56 2.54 -12.98 -7.40
N SER A 57 3.22 -12.93 -8.55
CA SER A 57 3.45 -14.10 -9.42
C SER A 57 4.89 -14.58 -9.49
N SER A 58 5.87 -13.81 -9.00
CA SER A 58 7.30 -14.12 -9.11
C SER A 58 8.00 -14.01 -7.76
N LYS A 59 8.38 -15.16 -7.21
CA LYS A 59 9.24 -15.20 -6.02
C LYS A 59 10.63 -14.59 -6.31
N ALA A 60 11.16 -14.78 -7.51
CA ALA A 60 12.44 -14.20 -7.90
C ALA A 60 12.44 -12.66 -7.80
N TYR A 61 11.36 -12.01 -8.26
CA TYR A 61 11.21 -10.56 -8.10
C TYR A 61 11.14 -10.13 -6.62
N CYS A 62 10.44 -10.90 -5.78
CA CYS A 62 10.43 -10.64 -4.34
C CYS A 62 11.82 -10.81 -3.71
N ASP A 63 12.62 -11.77 -4.17
CA ASP A 63 14.00 -11.97 -3.72
C ASP A 63 14.91 -10.82 -4.19
N GLU A 64 14.74 -10.32 -5.41
CA GLU A 64 15.41 -9.09 -5.91
C GLU A 64 15.08 -7.88 -5.04
N VAL A 65 13.80 -7.64 -4.76
CA VAL A 65 13.34 -6.51 -3.93
C VAL A 65 13.89 -6.60 -2.50
N LYS A 66 13.92 -7.81 -1.92
CA LYS A 66 14.59 -8.06 -0.64
C LYS A 66 16.08 -7.75 -0.69
N GLY A 67 16.77 -8.18 -1.75
CA GLY A 67 18.18 -7.90 -1.98
C GLY A 67 18.45 -6.40 -2.00
N ILE A 68 17.67 -5.62 -2.75
CA ILE A 68 17.80 -4.15 -2.82
C ILE A 68 17.68 -3.50 -1.42
N CYS A 69 16.74 -3.97 -0.59
CA CYS A 69 16.56 -3.44 0.77
C CYS A 69 17.71 -3.86 1.69
N ALA A 70 18.12 -5.13 1.63
CA ALA A 70 19.21 -5.68 2.42
C ALA A 70 20.56 -5.01 2.09
N ASP A 71 20.86 -4.76 0.82
CA ASP A 71 22.06 -4.06 0.35
C ASP A 71 22.11 -2.61 0.86
N ALA A 72 20.96 -1.98 1.08
CA ALA A 72 20.86 -0.67 1.70
C ALA A 72 20.94 -0.73 3.24
N GLY A 73 20.78 -1.91 3.85
CA GLY A 73 20.79 -2.09 5.31
C GLY A 73 19.42 -1.92 5.99
N VAL A 74 18.32 -2.09 5.26
CA VAL A 74 16.94 -2.02 5.81
C VAL A 74 16.15 -3.30 5.51
N GLU A 75 15.25 -3.67 6.41
CA GLU A 75 14.28 -4.76 6.19
C GLU A 75 12.97 -4.24 5.61
N ILE A 76 12.26 -5.07 4.85
CA ILE A 76 10.88 -4.78 4.45
C ILE A 76 9.98 -5.16 5.62
N THR A 77 9.26 -4.20 6.19
CA THR A 77 8.37 -4.45 7.32
C THR A 77 6.99 -4.92 6.85
N GLU A 78 6.39 -4.14 5.95
CA GLU A 78 5.09 -4.43 5.34
C GLU A 78 5.02 -3.90 3.90
N LEU A 79 4.12 -4.51 3.13
CA LEU A 79 3.56 -3.86 1.95
C LEU A 79 2.38 -2.99 2.36
N SER A 80 2.25 -1.83 1.71
CA SER A 80 1.19 -0.88 1.96
C SER A 80 0.24 -0.76 0.77
N THR A 81 -0.99 -1.21 0.97
CA THR A 81 -2.07 -1.19 -0.02
C THR A 81 -3.15 -0.16 0.32
N HIS A 82 -2.80 0.96 0.99
CA HIS A 82 -3.78 1.95 1.45
C HIS A 82 -4.70 2.46 0.34
N LEU A 83 -4.12 2.87 -0.81
CA LEU A 83 -4.91 3.40 -1.93
C LEU A 83 -5.80 2.34 -2.56
N GLN A 84 -5.27 1.14 -2.80
CA GLN A 84 -6.04 0.04 -3.39
C GLN A 84 -7.13 -0.47 -2.45
N GLY A 85 -6.81 -0.64 -1.16
CA GLY A 85 -7.75 -1.08 -0.15
C GLY A 85 -8.86 -0.07 0.12
N GLN A 86 -8.56 1.24 0.05
CA GLN A 86 -9.54 2.31 0.14
C GLN A 86 -10.65 2.16 -0.92
N LEU A 87 -10.34 1.55 -2.05
CA LEU A 87 -11.25 1.40 -3.18
C LEU A 87 -12.15 0.15 -3.11
N VAL A 88 -11.99 -0.69 -2.08
CA VAL A 88 -12.78 -1.93 -1.93
C VAL A 88 -14.23 -1.65 -1.54
N ALA A 89 -14.46 -0.72 -0.62
CA ALA A 89 -15.79 -0.39 -0.12
C ALA A 89 -16.00 1.13 -0.11
N VAL A 90 -16.38 1.70 -1.26
CA VAL A 90 -16.57 3.15 -1.44
C VAL A 90 -18.05 3.48 -1.46
N HIS A 91 -18.46 4.48 -0.69
CA HIS A 91 -19.81 5.04 -0.80
C HIS A 91 -19.95 5.85 -2.09
N PRO A 92 -21.07 5.78 -2.83
CA PRO A 92 -21.25 6.56 -4.07
C PRO A 92 -21.02 8.07 -3.92
N ALA A 93 -21.30 8.65 -2.75
CA ALA A 93 -21.00 10.06 -2.44
C ALA A 93 -19.51 10.45 -2.56
N TYR A 94 -18.58 9.48 -2.55
CA TYR A 94 -17.14 9.71 -2.70
C TYR A 94 -16.60 9.25 -4.06
N ASP A 95 -17.45 8.84 -4.99
CA ASP A 95 -17.04 8.17 -6.21
C ASP A 95 -16.02 8.97 -7.02
N ALA A 96 -16.31 10.25 -7.29
CA ALA A 96 -15.46 11.12 -8.09
C ALA A 96 -14.06 11.33 -7.48
N GLN A 97 -13.97 11.43 -6.16
CA GLN A 97 -12.69 11.61 -5.45
C GLN A 97 -11.82 10.35 -5.50
N MET A 98 -12.45 9.18 -5.62
CA MET A 98 -11.78 7.88 -5.56
C MET A 98 -11.12 7.48 -6.88
N ASP A 99 -11.49 8.10 -8.00
CA ASP A 99 -10.82 7.85 -9.28
C ASP A 99 -9.33 8.17 -9.24
N GLY A 100 -8.93 9.21 -8.49
CA GLY A 100 -7.52 9.59 -8.34
C GLY A 100 -6.62 8.50 -7.73
N PHE A 101 -7.20 7.46 -7.12
CA PHE A 101 -6.45 6.36 -6.51
C PHE A 101 -6.36 5.11 -7.40
N ALA A 102 -6.99 5.14 -8.57
CA ALA A 102 -7.08 4.03 -9.51
C ALA A 102 -6.45 4.39 -10.86
N PRO A 103 -6.06 3.41 -11.69
CA PRO A 103 -5.58 3.69 -13.04
C PRO A 103 -6.69 4.27 -13.93
N PRO A 104 -6.35 5.10 -14.93
CA PRO A 104 -7.33 5.74 -15.83
C PRO A 104 -8.31 4.78 -16.51
N SER A 105 -7.91 3.52 -16.72
CA SER A 105 -8.73 2.50 -17.37
C SER A 105 -10.01 2.12 -16.62
N VAL A 106 -10.13 2.47 -15.33
CA VAL A 106 -11.31 2.18 -14.50
C VAL A 106 -11.98 3.44 -13.95
N HIS A 107 -11.58 4.63 -14.41
CA HIS A 107 -12.21 5.89 -14.00
C HIS A 107 -13.65 5.98 -14.49
N ASN A 108 -14.49 6.71 -13.75
CA ASN A 108 -15.92 6.86 -13.99
C ASN A 108 -16.70 5.52 -14.04
N ASN A 109 -16.12 4.45 -13.48
CA ASN A 109 -16.73 3.13 -13.40
C ASN A 109 -16.52 2.50 -12.01
N PRO A 110 -17.39 2.81 -11.03
CA PRO A 110 -17.23 2.38 -9.64
C PRO A 110 -17.13 0.85 -9.51
N LYS A 111 -17.86 0.11 -10.33
CA LYS A 111 -17.86 -1.35 -10.34
C LYS A 111 -16.51 -1.90 -10.83
N ALA A 112 -16.02 -1.42 -11.97
CA ALA A 112 -14.72 -1.85 -12.48
C ALA A 112 -13.57 -1.43 -11.54
N ARG A 113 -13.68 -0.25 -10.92
CA ARG A 113 -12.70 0.22 -9.92
C ARG A 113 -12.67 -0.68 -8.69
N GLN A 114 -13.84 -1.12 -8.20
CA GLN A 114 -13.93 -2.08 -7.10
C GLN A 114 -13.33 -3.44 -7.47
N GLU A 115 -13.67 -3.97 -8.66
CA GLU A 115 -13.13 -5.24 -9.15
C GLU A 115 -11.60 -5.19 -9.25
N TRP A 116 -11.06 -4.09 -9.78
CA TRP A 116 -9.63 -3.83 -9.81
C TRP A 116 -9.03 -3.78 -8.39
N ALA A 117 -9.65 -3.03 -7.47
CA ALA A 117 -9.19 -2.89 -6.09
C ALA A 117 -9.10 -4.24 -5.37
N VAL A 118 -10.14 -5.09 -5.50
CA VAL A 118 -10.16 -6.44 -4.95
C VAL A 118 -9.03 -7.31 -5.53
N GLU A 119 -8.76 -7.20 -6.83
CA GLU A 119 -7.64 -7.90 -7.46
C GLU A 119 -6.29 -7.43 -6.90
N GLN A 120 -6.09 -6.12 -6.74
CA GLN A 120 -4.87 -5.58 -6.14
C GLN A 120 -4.67 -6.08 -4.70
N MET A 121 -5.73 -6.16 -3.90
CA MET A 121 -5.66 -6.73 -2.54
C MET A 121 -5.25 -8.20 -2.56
N ARG A 122 -5.73 -8.98 -3.54
CA ARG A 122 -5.29 -10.37 -3.74
C ARG A 122 -3.81 -10.45 -4.14
N PHE A 123 -3.34 -9.54 -4.99
CA PHE A 123 -1.91 -9.43 -5.30
C PHE A 123 -1.08 -9.05 -4.07
N GLY A 124 -1.54 -8.11 -3.25
CA GLY A 124 -0.90 -7.75 -1.98
C GLY A 124 -0.72 -8.94 -1.04
N ALA A 125 -1.75 -9.77 -0.89
CA ALA A 125 -1.66 -10.98 -0.07
C ALA A 125 -0.65 -12.00 -0.62
N LYS A 126 -0.64 -12.23 -1.94
CA LYS A 126 0.31 -13.15 -2.60
C LYS A 126 1.75 -12.62 -2.53
N ALA A 127 1.96 -11.34 -2.81
CA ALA A 127 3.25 -10.68 -2.73
C ALA A 127 3.81 -10.72 -1.29
N SER A 128 2.96 -10.44 -0.29
CA SER A 128 3.34 -10.54 1.13
C SER A 128 3.79 -11.95 1.49
N ARG A 129 3.06 -12.99 1.02
CA ARG A 129 3.46 -14.38 1.18
C ARG A 129 4.82 -14.68 0.53
N ASN A 130 5.04 -14.23 -0.71
CA ASN A 130 6.31 -14.43 -1.41
C ASN A 130 7.48 -13.70 -0.70
N LEU A 131 7.19 -12.56 -0.08
CA LEU A 131 8.14 -11.82 0.75
C LEU A 131 8.27 -12.39 2.18
N GLY A 132 7.45 -13.36 2.60
CA GLY A 132 7.46 -13.90 3.96
C GLY A 132 7.00 -12.89 5.02
N LEU A 133 6.18 -11.92 4.63
CA LEU A 133 5.59 -10.93 5.52
C LEU A 133 4.33 -11.50 6.17
N ASN A 134 4.17 -11.26 7.48
CA ASN A 134 3.05 -11.75 8.28
C ASN A 134 2.05 -10.63 8.65
N ALA A 135 2.26 -9.43 8.15
CA ALA A 135 1.41 -8.27 8.35
C ALA A 135 1.14 -7.56 7.02
N SER A 136 -0.01 -6.91 6.93
CA SER A 136 -0.43 -6.09 5.80
C SER A 136 -1.07 -4.82 6.35
N VAL A 137 -0.69 -3.66 5.81
CA VAL A 137 -1.34 -2.40 6.16
C VAL A 137 -2.16 -1.90 4.97
N SER A 138 -3.37 -1.44 5.27
CA SER A 138 -4.34 -1.06 4.25
C SER A 138 -5.45 -0.21 4.86
N PHE A 139 -6.24 0.41 4.00
CA PHE A 139 -7.58 0.85 4.34
C PHE A 139 -8.62 -0.13 3.80
N THR A 140 -9.84 -0.03 4.30
CA THR A 140 -10.99 -0.88 3.92
C THR A 140 -12.01 -0.13 3.07
N GLY A 141 -11.87 1.20 2.96
CA GLY A 141 -12.78 2.08 2.26
C GLY A 141 -13.59 2.99 3.18
N SER A 142 -14.65 3.58 2.62
CA SER A 142 -15.49 4.60 3.25
C SER A 142 -16.99 4.36 3.05
N LEU A 143 -17.42 3.12 2.82
CA LEU A 143 -18.81 2.76 2.53
C LEU A 143 -19.80 3.32 3.56
N ALA A 144 -19.49 3.18 4.85
CA ALA A 144 -20.34 3.68 5.94
C ALA A 144 -19.89 5.04 6.48
N PHE A 145 -18.83 5.64 5.93
CA PHE A 145 -18.26 6.88 6.45
C PHE A 145 -19.22 8.09 6.40
N PRO A 146 -20.11 8.25 5.39
CA PRO A 146 -21.12 9.32 5.42
C PRO A 146 -22.09 9.17 6.59
N TYR A 147 -22.20 7.96 7.13
CA TYR A 147 -23.01 7.61 8.28
C TYR A 147 -22.24 7.75 9.61
N LEU A 148 -21.14 8.50 9.65
CA LEU A 148 -20.49 8.81 10.92
C LEU A 148 -21.33 9.78 11.75
N TYR A 149 -21.91 10.82 11.12
CA TYR A 149 -22.79 11.76 11.80
C TYR A 149 -24.20 11.17 11.96
N PRO A 150 -24.70 10.95 13.19
CA PRO A 150 -25.88 10.13 13.46
C PRO A 150 -27.21 10.88 13.34
N PHE A 151 -27.20 12.12 12.85
CA PHE A 151 -28.40 12.94 12.71
C PHE A 151 -28.77 13.12 11.22
N PRO A 152 -30.05 12.96 10.84
CA PRO A 152 -31.16 12.53 11.71
C PRO A 152 -31.02 11.08 12.19
N GLN A 153 -31.69 10.76 13.31
CA GLN A 153 -31.74 9.40 13.87
C GLN A 153 -32.13 8.40 12.78
N ARG A 154 -31.35 7.32 12.66
CA ARG A 154 -31.55 6.32 11.60
C ARG A 154 -32.61 5.31 12.01
N PRO A 155 -33.34 4.73 11.03
CA PRO A 155 -34.16 3.56 11.26
C PRO A 155 -33.32 2.41 11.86
N ALA A 156 -33.96 1.57 12.68
CA ALA A 156 -33.31 0.36 13.19
C ALA A 156 -32.89 -0.57 12.03
N GLY A 157 -31.65 -1.06 12.07
CA GLY A 157 -31.12 -2.00 11.06
C GLY A 157 -30.36 -1.36 9.89
N LEU A 158 -30.08 -0.06 9.95
CA LEU A 158 -29.25 0.69 8.99
C LEU A 158 -27.84 0.94 9.53
#